data_AF-A0A662LFA8-F1
#
_entry.id   AF-A0A662LFA8-F1
#
_cell.length_a   1.000
_cell.length_b   1.000
_cell.length_c   1.000
_cell.angle_alpha   90.00
_cell.angle_beta   90.00
_cell.angle_gamma   90.00
#
_symmetry.space_group_name_H-M   'P 1'
#
loop_
_entity.id
_entity.type
_entity.pdbx_description
1 polymer ?
#
loop_
_entity_poly.entity_id
_entity_poly.type
_entity_poly.pdbx_seq_one_letter_code
_entity_poly.pdbx_strand_id
1 'polypeptide(L)' 'SLTGLFKEIIKVFDREDIKKFFDQNLEMINLLEDAYITSRYLPREYDKELAERILRFAERAMEVMECLEKP' A
#
# COMPACT_ATOMS: atom_id res chain seq x y z
N SER A 1 -10.01 5.88 2.85
CA SER A 1 -9.21 4.68 3.05
C SER A 1 -8.04 4.68 2.09
N LEU A 2 -6.93 4.06 2.46
CA LEU A 2 -5.76 3.93 1.59
C LEU A 2 -6.13 3.11 0.34
N THR A 3 -6.86 2.01 0.54
CA THR A 3 -7.41 1.20 -0.56
C THR A 3 -8.32 2.02 -1.50
N GLY A 4 -9.06 2.99 -0.96
CA GLY A 4 -9.89 3.90 -1.76
C GLY A 4 -9.06 4.81 -2.66
N LEU A 5 -7.96 5.37 -2.15
CA LEU A 5 -7.06 6.23 -2.94
C LEU A 5 -6.43 5.44 -4.10
N PHE A 6 -5.98 4.21 -3.86
CA PHE A 6 -5.43 3.37 -4.92
C PHE A 6 -6.47 3.04 -6.01
N LYS A 7 -7.74 2.82 -5.65
CA LYS A 7 -8.81 2.64 -6.64
C LYS A 7 -9.01 3.86 -7.54
N GLU A 8 -8.93 5.07 -6.99
CA GLU A 8 -9.02 6.28 -7.79
C GLU A 8 -7.81 6.45 -8.71
N ILE A 9 -6.60 6.12 -8.24
CA ILE A 9 -5.39 6.11 -9.08
C ILE A 9 -5.54 5.16 -10.27
N ILE A 10 -6.03 3.93 -10.04
CA ILE A 10 -6.29 2.97 -11.12
C ILE A 10 -7.27 3.54 -12.15
N LYS A 11 -8.34 4.21 -11.70
CA LYS A 11 -9.33 4.82 -12.60
C LYS A 11 -8.77 5.97 -13.43
N VAL A 12 -7.91 6.80 -12.84
CA VAL A 12 -7.35 8.00 -13.51
C VAL A 12 -6.29 7.61 -14.54
N PHE A 13 -5.38 6.70 -14.18
CA PHE A 13 -4.27 6.33 -15.05
C PHE A 13 -4.64 5.21 -16.05
N ASP A 14 -5.67 4.41 -15.76
CA ASP A 14 -6.17 3.30 -16.58
C ASP A 14 -5.07 2.38 -17.16
N ARG A 15 -4.00 2.15 -16.37
CA ARG A 15 -2.89 1.27 -16.78
C ARG A 15 -2.97 -0.09 -16.08
N GLU A 16 -2.83 -1.14 -16.87
CA GLU A 16 -2.95 -2.53 -16.41
C GLU A 16 -1.80 -2.95 -15.48
N ASP A 17 -0.60 -2.38 -15.66
CA ASP A 17 0.56 -2.60 -14.79
C ASP A 17 0.30 -2.09 -13.36
N ILE A 18 -0.27 -0.89 -13.23
CA ILE A 18 -0.67 -0.28 -11.97
C ILE A 18 -1.75 -1.13 -11.30
N LYS A 19 -2.79 -1.51 -12.06
CA LYS A 19 -3.87 -2.35 -11.54
C LYS A 19 -3.33 -3.68 -11.02
N LYS A 20 -2.47 -4.35 -11.79
CA LYS A 20 -1.84 -5.62 -11.40
C LYS A 20 -0.96 -5.46 -10.15
N PHE A 21 -0.21 -4.37 -10.04
CA PHE A 21 0.57 -4.07 -8.84
C PHE A 21 -0.34 -3.96 -7.61
N PHE A 22 -1.46 -3.26 -7.71
CA PHE A 22 -2.40 -3.13 -6.60
C PHE A 22 -3.10 -4.44 -6.25
N ASP A 23 -3.58 -5.19 -7.24
CA ASP A 23 -4.25 -6.47 -7.01
C ASP A 23 -3.31 -7.47 -6.34
N GLN A 24 -2.04 -7.51 -6.73
CA GLN A 24 -1.02 -8.39 -6.14
C GLN A 24 -0.63 -8.00 -4.70
N ASN A 25 -0.86 -6.75 -4.30
CA ASN A 25 -0.43 -6.23 -2.99
C ASN A 25 -1.60 -5.78 -2.11
N LEU A 26 -2.84 -6.13 -2.45
CA LEU A 26 -4.04 -5.69 -1.74
C LEU A 26 -4.01 -6.04 -0.25
N GLU A 27 -3.49 -7.22 0.10
CA GLU A 27 -3.32 -7.63 1.51
C GLU A 27 -2.36 -6.72 2.27
N MET A 28 -1.25 -6.33 1.65
CA MET A 28 -0.27 -5.41 2.26
C MET A 28 -0.84 -4.02 2.44
N ILE A 29 -1.65 -3.56 1.47
CA ILE A 29 -2.33 -2.27 1.53
C ILE A 29 -3.33 -2.23 2.68
N ASN A 30 -4.18 -3.26 2.80
CA ASN A 30 -5.14 -3.35 3.89
C ASN A 30 -4.43 -3.45 5.24
N LEU A 31 -3.33 -4.22 5.31
CA LEU A 31 -2.54 -4.35 6.53
C LEU A 31 -1.89 -3.03 6.95
N LEU A 32 -1.42 -2.22 6.00
CA LEU A 32 -0.88 -0.89 6.28
C LEU A 32 -1.96 0.07 6.79
N GLU A 33 -3.17 0.01 6.20
CA GLU A 33 -4.32 0.80 6.65
C GLU A 33 -4.75 0.42 8.08
N ASP A 34 -4.83 -0.89 8.37
CA ASP A 34 -5.13 -1.40 9.70
C ASP A 34 -4.04 -1.02 10.71
N ALA A 35 -2.77 -1.14 10.32
CA ALA A 35 -1.62 -0.83 11.17
C ALA A 35 -1.65 0.60 11.72
N TYR A 36 -2.17 1.57 10.96
CA TYR A 36 -2.32 2.95 11.42
C TYR A 36 -3.32 3.09 12.58
N ILE A 37 -4.36 2.26 12.63
CA ILE A 37 -5.36 2.29 13.70
C ILE A 37 -4.87 1.43 14.87
N THR A 38 -4.46 0.21 14.59
CA THR A 38 -4.08 -0.76 15.63
C THR A 38 -2.87 -0.30 16.40
N SER A 39 -1.80 0.21 15.76
CA SER A 39 -0.57 0.63 16.45
C SER A 39 -0.77 1.76 17.47
N ARG A 40 -1.82 2.58 17.31
CA ARG A 40 -2.09 3.73 18.19
C ARG A 40 -3.14 3.45 19.25
N TYR A 41 -4.11 2.59 18.94
CA TYR A 41 -5.29 2.40 19.79
C TYR A 41 -5.45 0.99 20.34
N LEU A 42 -4.67 0.01 19.85
CA LEU A 42 -4.65 -1.36 20.36
C LEU A 42 -3.20 -1.80 20.67
N PRO A 43 -2.97 -2.62 21.70
CA PRO A 43 -1.65 -3.20 21.96
C PRO A 43 -1.36 -4.36 21.00
N ARG A 44 -1.39 -4.10 19.69
CA ARG A 44 -1.06 -5.09 18.66
C ARG A 44 0.43 -5.04 18.37
N GLU A 45 1.13 -6.09 18.74
CA GLU A 45 2.51 -6.31 18.33
C GLU A 45 2.54 -6.93 16.94
N TYR A 46 3.48 -6.47 16.12
CA TYR A 46 3.75 -7.01 14.80
C TYR A 46 5.06 -7.78 14.84
N ASP A 47 5.05 -8.97 14.26
CA ASP A 47 6.29 -9.73 14.08
C ASP A 47 7.27 -8.94 13.20
N LYS A 48 8.57 -9.06 13.49
CA LYS A 48 9.63 -8.35 12.77
C LYS A 48 9.60 -8.65 11.27
N GLU A 49 9.41 -9.91 10.87
CA GLU A 49 9.38 -10.30 9.46
C GLU A 49 8.21 -9.63 8.75
N LEU A 50 7.04 -9.58 9.42
CA LEU A 50 5.86 -8.93 8.88
C LEU A 50 6.07 -7.42 8.73
N ALA A 51 6.63 -6.76 9.74
CA ALA A 51 6.95 -5.34 9.71
C ALA A 51 7.91 -5.01 8.56
N GLU A 52 8.99 -5.78 8.41
CA GLU A 52 9.95 -5.61 7.33
C GLU A 52 9.33 -5.84 5.94
N ARG A 53 8.43 -6.81 5.79
CA ARG A 53 7.70 -7.05 4.53
C ARG A 53 6.81 -5.86 4.15
N ILE A 54 6.07 -5.30 5.11
CA ILE A 54 5.21 -4.13 4.88
C ILE A 54 6.07 -2.92 4.53
N LEU A 55 7.20 -2.71 5.21
CA LEU A 55 8.11 -1.61 4.92
C LEU A 55 8.67 -1.69 3.49
N ARG A 56 9.18 -2.86 3.06
CA ARG A 56 9.63 -3.06 1.68
C ARG A 56 8.53 -2.82 0.65
N PHE A 57 7.30 -3.21 0.98
CA PHE A 57 6.15 -2.91 0.13
C PHE A 57 5.91 -1.40 0.04
N ALA A 58 5.94 -0.69 1.18
CA ALA A 58 5.71 0.76 1.22
C ALA A 58 6.79 1.52 0.42
N GLU A 59 8.06 1.14 0.54
CA GLU A 59 9.15 1.70 -0.26
C GLU A 59 8.89 1.52 -1.75
N ARG A 60 8.55 0.30 -2.18
CA ARG A 60 8.24 0.01 -3.59
C ARG A 60 6.99 0.76 -4.07
N ALA A 61 5.98 0.92 -3.23
CA ALA A 61 4.78 1.68 -3.57
C ALA A 61 5.11 3.17 -3.78
N MET A 62 6.01 3.74 -2.98
CA MET A 62 6.50 5.10 -3.15
C MET A 62 7.23 5.27 -4.48
N GLU A 63 8.13 4.35 -4.85
CA GLU A 63 8.81 4.37 -6.15
C GLU A 63 7.83 4.35 -7.33
N VAL A 64 6.76 3.55 -7.25
CA VAL A 64 5.71 3.52 -8.27
C VAL A 64 4.98 4.86 -8.33
N MET A 65 4.69 5.48 -7.19
CA MET A 65 4.04 6.80 -7.16
C MET A 65 4.93 7.91 -7.73
N GLU A 66 6.21 7.93 -7.39
CA GLU A 66 7.16 8.88 -7.98
C GLU A 66 7.28 8.73 -9.50
N CYS A 67 7.17 7.49 -10.01
CA CYS A 67 7.10 7.24 -11.45
C CYS A 67 5.81 7.77 -12.09
N LEU A 68 4.71 7.83 -11.34
CA LEU A 68 3.42 8.36 -11.81
C LEU A 68 3.35 9.88 -11.75
N GLU A 69 4.08 10.52 -10.84
CA GLU A 69 4.16 11.98 -10.74
C GLU A 69 5.01 12.62 -11.84
N LYS A 70 5.90 11.86 -12.48
CA LYS A 70 6.71 12.35 -13.60
C LYS A 70 5.85 12.35 -14.88
N PRO A 71 5.53 13.54 -15.44
CA PRO A 71 4.64 13.69 -16.59
C PRO A 71 5.24 13.15 -17.90
#